data_AF-A0A9Q4T974-F1
#
_entry.id   AF-A0A9Q4T974-F1
#
_cell.length_a   1.000
_cell.length_b   1.000
_cell.length_c   1.000
_cell.angle_alpha   90.00
_cell.angle_beta   90.00
_cell.angle_gamma   90.00
#
_symmetry.space_group_name_H-M   'P 1'
#
loop_
_entity.id
_entity.type
_entity.pdbx_description
1 polymer ?
#
loop_
_entity_poly.entity_id
_entity_poly.type
_entity_poly.pdbx_seq_one_letter_code
_entity_poly.pdbx_strand_id
1 'polypeptide(L)'
;MKKTVIIATLSALLTLPALAEEKGGFKNDEAPPPPHQLKDGYRGITDARSIDVKQAKEMHDGGTVTLRGYLIKKKGDDLYQFRDKGGDIDVMIPHAVFQGKDVSPDELVGISGTLDKKQKPYRIRVSHFQKE
;
A
#
# COMPACT_ATOMS: atom_id res chain seq x y z
N MET A 1 -82.01 -8.64 11.95
CA MET A 1 -82.52 -9.60 10.96
C MET A 1 -81.75 -9.40 9.66
N LYS A 2 -81.11 -10.47 9.15
CA LYS A 2 -80.90 -10.88 7.74
C LYS A 2 -80.82 -9.74 6.70
N LYS A 3 -79.78 -9.65 5.85
CA LYS A 3 -79.55 -10.58 4.73
C LYS A 3 -78.13 -10.39 4.17
N THR A 4 -77.46 -11.50 3.94
CA THR A 4 -76.19 -11.63 3.22
C THR A 4 -76.42 -11.57 1.71
N VAL A 5 -75.48 -10.95 0.97
CA VAL A 5 -75.25 -11.24 -0.45
C VAL A 5 -73.75 -11.35 -0.66
N ILE A 6 -73.36 -12.52 -1.16
CA ILE A 6 -72.03 -12.90 -1.67
C ILE A 6 -72.02 -12.55 -3.16
N ILE A 7 -70.90 -12.07 -3.72
CA ILE A 7 -70.42 -12.43 -5.06
C ILE A 7 -68.97 -11.94 -5.26
N ALA A 8 -68.12 -12.94 -5.53
CA ALA A 8 -66.94 -13.04 -6.40
C ALA A 8 -65.92 -11.88 -6.51
N THR A 9 -64.63 -12.26 -6.49
CA THR A 9 -63.59 -12.09 -7.55
C THR A 9 -62.21 -12.03 -6.85
N LEU A 10 -61.47 -13.15 -6.82
CA LEU A 10 -60.29 -13.45 -7.64
C LEU A 10 -59.02 -12.67 -7.25
N SER A 11 -57.92 -13.43 -7.17
CA SER A 11 -56.51 -13.03 -7.18
C SER A 11 -55.85 -12.71 -5.84
N ALA A 12 -55.14 -13.73 -5.36
CA ALA A 12 -53.96 -13.59 -4.53
C ALA A 12 -52.97 -12.58 -5.13
N LEU A 13 -52.28 -11.81 -4.28
CA LEU A 13 -50.85 -11.56 -4.39
C LEU A 13 -50.36 -10.84 -3.12
N LEU A 14 -49.61 -11.55 -2.28
CA LEU A 14 -48.76 -10.95 -1.24
C LEU A 14 -47.57 -10.29 -1.93
N THR A 15 -47.48 -8.97 -1.92
CA THR A 15 -46.26 -8.25 -2.34
C THR A 15 -45.71 -7.45 -1.17
N LEU A 16 -44.79 -8.06 -0.43
CA LEU A 16 -43.81 -7.34 0.39
C LEU A 16 -42.82 -6.66 -0.57
N PRO A 17 -42.53 -5.35 -0.47
CA PRO A 17 -41.33 -4.80 -1.09
C PRO A 17 -40.13 -5.30 -0.27
N ALA A 18 -39.58 -6.43 -0.68
CA ALA A 18 -38.27 -6.87 -0.24
C ALA A 18 -37.22 -6.26 -1.16
N LEU A 19 -36.16 -5.77 -0.52
CA LEU A 19 -34.81 -5.58 -1.06
C LEU A 19 -34.56 -4.34 -1.93
N ALA A 20 -33.72 -3.45 -1.41
CA ALA A 20 -32.42 -3.20 -2.04
C ALA A 20 -31.46 -2.74 -0.94
N GLU A 21 -30.86 -3.74 -0.30
CA GLU A 21 -29.66 -3.55 0.50
C GLU A 21 -28.47 -3.35 -0.45
N GLU A 22 -27.59 -2.45 0.00
CA GLU A 22 -26.15 -2.47 -0.18
C GLU A 22 -25.43 -1.75 -1.33
N LYS A 23 -24.42 -1.03 -0.84
CA LYS A 23 -23.05 -0.96 -1.36
C LYS A 23 -22.82 -0.09 -2.58
N GLY A 24 -22.62 1.18 -2.29
CA GLY A 24 -21.49 1.89 -2.90
C GLY A 24 -20.18 1.11 -2.70
N GLY A 25 -19.32 1.15 -3.72
CA GLY A 25 -17.94 0.65 -3.64
C GLY A 25 -17.43 -0.08 -4.88
N PHE A 26 -18.31 -0.60 -5.75
CA PHE A 26 -17.87 -1.35 -6.94
C PHE A 26 -18.94 -1.28 -8.04
N LYS A 27 -18.60 -0.79 -9.23
CA LYS A 27 -19.51 -0.73 -10.38
C LYS A 27 -19.29 -1.95 -11.26
N ASN A 28 -20.33 -2.75 -11.44
CA ASN A 28 -20.29 -4.00 -12.22
C ASN A 28 -20.66 -3.84 -13.69
N ASP A 29 -20.87 -2.60 -14.18
CA ASP A 29 -21.36 -2.35 -15.54
C ASP A 29 -20.29 -2.45 -16.63
N GLU A 30 -19.03 -2.74 -16.28
CA GLU A 30 -17.95 -2.98 -17.24
C GLU A 30 -17.38 -4.38 -17.05
N ALA A 31 -17.41 -5.17 -18.12
CA ALA A 31 -16.73 -6.45 -18.16
C ALA A 31 -15.21 -6.22 -18.02
N PRO A 32 -14.51 -6.96 -17.14
CA PRO A 32 -13.07 -6.83 -16.99
C PRO A 32 -12.37 -7.13 -18.33
N PRO A 33 -11.29 -6.40 -18.67
CA PRO A 33 -10.57 -6.62 -19.91
C PRO A 33 -10.06 -8.06 -20.02
N PRO A 34 -10.03 -8.65 -21.24
CA PRO A 34 -9.62 -10.03 -21.44
C PRO A 34 -8.17 -10.26 -21.00
N PRO A 35 -7.84 -11.42 -20.39
CA PRO A 35 -6.54 -11.68 -19.74
C PRO A 35 -5.31 -11.46 -20.63
N HIS A 36 -5.48 -11.56 -21.95
CA HIS A 36 -4.42 -11.49 -22.95
C HIS A 36 -4.05 -10.05 -23.37
N GLN A 37 -4.80 -9.04 -22.92
CA GLN A 37 -4.46 -7.62 -23.09
C GLN A 37 -3.68 -7.04 -21.91
N LEU A 38 -3.40 -7.82 -20.86
CA LEU A 38 -2.48 -7.46 -19.78
C LEU A 38 -1.02 -7.59 -20.25
N LYS A 39 -0.64 -6.91 -21.33
CA LYS A 39 0.75 -6.74 -21.71
C LYS A 39 1.29 -5.53 -20.95
N ASP A 40 2.02 -5.83 -19.88
CA ASP A 40 2.98 -4.93 -19.21
C ASP A 40 2.41 -3.81 -18.31
N GLY A 41 1.30 -4.06 -17.61
CA GLY A 41 0.61 -3.01 -16.84
C GLY A 41 0.37 -3.24 -15.35
N TYR A 42 0.73 -4.40 -14.79
CA TYR A 42 0.45 -4.71 -13.38
C TYR A 42 1.61 -5.45 -12.72
N ARG A 43 2.75 -4.76 -12.59
CA ARG A 43 3.75 -5.11 -11.56
C ARG A 43 3.19 -4.69 -10.20
N GLY A 44 2.22 -5.46 -9.72
CA GLY A 44 1.77 -5.37 -8.34
C GLY A 44 2.92 -5.74 -7.41
N ILE A 45 3.51 -4.74 -6.76
CA ILE A 45 4.01 -4.72 -5.37
C ILE A 45 5.00 -5.79 -4.87
N THR A 46 5.38 -6.82 -5.63
CA THR A 46 6.24 -7.92 -5.13
C THR A 46 7.71 -7.80 -5.53
N ASP A 47 8.01 -7.07 -6.61
CA ASP A 47 9.37 -6.74 -7.01
C ASP A 47 9.54 -5.23 -7.02
N ALA A 48 9.50 -4.61 -5.83
CA ALA A 48 10.04 -3.26 -5.68
C ALA A 48 11.55 -3.35 -5.99
N ARG A 49 11.91 -3.26 -7.27
CA ARG A 49 13.26 -3.38 -7.79
C ARG A 49 14.15 -2.48 -6.94
N SER A 50 14.92 -3.09 -6.04
CA SER A 50 15.73 -2.32 -5.11
C SER A 50 16.76 -1.56 -5.93
N ILE A 51 16.77 -0.25 -5.77
CA ILE A 51 17.72 0.62 -6.45
C ILE A 51 18.90 0.89 -5.50
N ASP A 52 19.99 1.38 -6.05
CA ASP A 52 21.17 1.69 -5.25
C ASP A 52 21.04 3.09 -4.65
N VAL A 53 21.74 3.34 -3.53
CA VAL A 53 21.76 4.68 -2.89
C VAL A 53 22.16 5.80 -3.87
N LYS A 54 23.08 5.50 -4.81
CA LYS A 54 23.49 6.45 -5.85
C LYS A 54 22.29 6.84 -6.74
N GLN A 55 21.54 5.85 -7.21
CA GLN A 55 20.37 6.09 -8.06
C GLN A 55 19.27 6.82 -7.28
N ALA A 56 19.07 6.46 -6.01
CA ALA A 56 18.13 7.18 -5.16
C ALA A 56 18.46 8.67 -5.05
N LYS A 57 19.74 9.06 -4.95
CA LYS A 57 20.14 10.48 -4.91
C LYS A 57 19.85 11.25 -6.21
N GLU A 58 19.83 10.56 -7.35
CA GLU A 58 19.52 11.13 -8.66
C GLU A 58 18.01 11.33 -8.87
N MET A 59 17.16 10.68 -8.06
CA MET A 59 15.70 10.82 -8.16
C MET A 59 15.20 12.22 -7.79
N HIS A 60 13.96 12.51 -8.18
CA HIS A 60 13.27 13.74 -7.83
C HIS A 60 12.83 13.73 -6.35
N ASP A 61 12.59 14.93 -5.80
CA ASP A 61 11.98 15.08 -4.47
C ASP A 61 10.60 14.41 -4.45
N GLY A 62 10.29 13.66 -3.39
CA GLY A 62 9.04 12.90 -3.30
C GLY A 62 9.07 11.55 -4.02
N GLY A 63 10.19 11.17 -4.64
CA GLY A 63 10.34 9.87 -5.28
C GLY A 63 10.28 8.73 -4.26
N THR A 64 9.48 7.70 -4.56
CA THR A 64 9.44 6.48 -3.74
C THR A 64 10.59 5.56 -4.15
N VAL A 65 11.38 5.14 -3.17
CA VAL A 65 12.57 4.31 -3.35
C VAL A 65 12.49 3.09 -2.45
N THR A 66 13.02 1.98 -2.95
CA THR A 66 13.27 0.78 -2.15
C THR A 66 14.74 0.48 -2.22
N LEU A 67 15.39 0.36 -1.06
CA LEU A 67 16.82 0.12 -0.91
C LEU A 67 17.04 -1.16 -0.12
N ARG A 68 18.15 -1.84 -0.39
CA ARG A 68 18.58 -3.05 0.31
C ARG A 68 20.03 -2.87 0.75
N GLY A 69 20.35 -3.13 2.01
CA GLY A 69 21.66 -2.79 2.57
C GLY A 69 21.71 -2.95 4.09
N TYR A 70 22.60 -2.21 4.74
CA TYR A 70 22.90 -2.37 6.17
C TYR A 70 22.73 -1.05 6.92
N LEU A 71 22.22 -1.13 8.16
CA LEU A 71 22.16 0.02 9.07
C LEU A 71 23.44 0.10 9.90
N ILE A 72 24.40 0.91 9.45
CA ILE A 72 25.76 0.93 10.02
C ILE A 72 25.92 1.85 11.24
N LYS A 73 25.00 2.80 11.44
CA LYS A 73 25.11 3.77 12.53
C LYS A 73 23.76 4.38 12.91
N LYS A 74 23.48 4.50 14.21
CA LYS A 74 22.40 5.35 14.75
C LYS A 74 22.95 6.75 15.04
N LYS A 75 22.35 7.79 14.47
CA LYS A 75 22.76 9.21 14.60
C LYS A 75 21.85 10.02 15.53
N GLY A 76 20.61 9.59 15.73
CA GLY A 76 19.62 10.22 16.60
C GLY A 76 18.50 9.23 16.92
N ASP A 77 17.38 9.69 17.48
CA ASP A 77 16.29 8.81 17.91
C ASP A 77 15.73 7.95 16.78
N ASP A 78 15.32 8.60 15.67
CA ASP A 78 14.80 7.96 14.47
C ASP A 78 15.77 8.10 13.26
N LEU A 79 16.97 8.64 13.46
CA LEU A 79 17.92 8.92 12.38
C LEU A 79 19.04 7.88 12.35
N TYR A 80 19.18 7.22 11.20
CA TYR A 80 20.16 6.16 10.97
C TYR A 80 20.95 6.41 9.69
N GLN A 81 22.14 5.84 9.61
CA GLN A 81 22.95 5.82 8.41
C GLN A 81 22.82 4.45 7.76
N PHE A 82 22.30 4.45 6.54
CA PHE A 82 22.12 3.28 5.71
C PHE A 82 23.24 3.21 4.68
N ARG A 83 23.81 2.02 4.50
CA ARG A 83 24.88 1.74 3.54
C ARG A 83 24.47 0.63 2.60
N ASP A 84 24.68 0.86 1.32
CA ASP A 84 24.58 -0.14 0.27
C ASP A 84 25.81 0.01 -0.66
N LYS A 85 25.95 -0.86 -1.67
CA LYS A 85 27.01 -0.79 -2.70
C LYS A 85 27.04 0.56 -3.43
N GLY A 86 25.91 1.28 -3.48
CA GLY A 86 25.82 2.63 -4.03
C GLY A 86 26.36 3.75 -3.12
N GLY A 87 26.80 3.42 -1.91
CA GLY A 87 27.30 4.35 -0.90
C GLY A 87 26.34 4.54 0.28
N ASP A 88 26.49 5.68 0.98
CA ASP A 88 25.79 5.94 2.24
C ASP A 88 24.72 7.03 2.10
N ILE A 89 23.63 6.89 2.87
CA ILE A 89 22.57 7.90 2.99
C ILE A 89 21.97 7.91 4.40
N ASP A 90 21.49 9.09 4.80
CA ASP A 90 20.77 9.25 6.06
C ASP A 90 19.30 8.89 5.86
N VAL A 91 18.79 8.01 6.72
CA VAL A 91 17.42 7.50 6.67
C VAL A 91 16.73 7.78 8.00
N MET A 92 15.48 8.22 7.92
CA MET A 92 14.63 8.43 9.08
C MET A 92 13.68 7.24 9.18
N ILE A 93 13.87 6.42 10.22
CA ILE A 93 13.07 5.23 10.49
C ILE A 93 12.37 5.43 11.83
N PRO A 94 11.08 5.81 11.81
CA PRO A 94 10.30 5.92 13.05
C PRO A 94 10.23 4.58 13.76
N HIS A 95 10.28 4.59 15.10
CA HIS A 95 10.15 3.37 15.91
C HIS A 95 8.94 2.49 15.53
N ALA A 96 7.82 3.12 15.13
CA ALA A 96 6.61 2.42 14.69
C ALA A 96 6.81 1.52 13.46
N VAL A 97 7.76 1.85 12.57
CA VAL A 97 8.01 1.11 11.33
C VAL A 97 8.77 -0.20 11.60
N PHE A 98 9.57 -0.25 12.66
CA PHE A 98 10.25 -1.48 13.07
C PHE A 98 9.28 -2.57 13.54
N GLN A 99 8.04 -2.21 13.92
CA GLN A 99 7.01 -3.17 14.40
C GLN A 99 7.51 -4.09 15.53
N GLY A 100 8.37 -3.56 16.42
CA GLY A 100 8.99 -4.33 17.51
C GLY A 100 10.14 -5.26 17.10
N LYS A 101 10.61 -5.18 15.84
CA LYS A 101 11.79 -5.92 15.36
C LYS A 101 13.06 -5.17 15.75
N ASP A 102 13.98 -5.87 16.39
CA ASP A 102 15.34 -5.37 16.63
C ASP A 102 16.23 -5.72 15.43
N VAL A 103 17.14 -4.80 15.11
CA VAL A 103 17.97 -4.84 13.91
C VAL A 103 19.40 -4.56 14.30
N SER A 104 20.26 -5.53 14.06
CA SER A 104 21.69 -5.40 14.31
C SER A 104 22.41 -4.76 13.11
N PRO A 105 23.56 -4.08 13.31
CA PRO A 105 24.29 -3.44 12.23
C PRO A 105 24.84 -4.38 11.15
N ASP A 106 24.96 -5.67 11.46
CA ASP A 106 25.44 -6.73 10.57
C ASP A 106 24.30 -7.40 9.79
N GLU A 107 23.04 -7.03 10.09
CA GLU A 107 21.88 -7.61 9.42
C GLU A 107 21.53 -6.83 8.16
N LEU A 108 21.25 -7.58 7.11
CA LEU A 108 20.83 -7.00 5.85
C LEU A 108 19.33 -6.70 5.92
N VAL A 109 18.96 -5.49 5.49
CA VAL A 109 17.60 -4.96 5.63
C VAL A 109 17.14 -4.34 4.32
N GLY A 110 15.84 -4.48 4.06
CA GLY A 110 15.12 -3.77 3.01
C GLY A 110 14.35 -2.59 3.61
N ILE A 111 14.53 -1.41 3.05
CA ILE A 111 13.76 -0.22 3.44
C ILE A 111 13.04 0.35 2.21
N SER A 112 11.79 0.73 2.39
CA SER A 112 11.03 1.48 1.38
C SER A 112 10.55 2.79 1.96
N GLY A 113 10.71 3.86 1.20
CA GLY A 113 10.44 5.20 1.69
C GLY A 113 10.43 6.24 0.58
N THR A 114 10.31 7.49 1.00
CA THR A 114 10.27 8.64 0.10
C THR A 114 11.52 9.48 0.29
N LEU A 115 12.17 9.85 -0.81
CA LEU A 115 13.30 10.77 -0.80
C LEU A 115 12.83 12.21 -0.56
N ASP A 116 13.36 12.83 0.48
CA ASP A 116 13.19 14.24 0.80
C ASP A 116 14.48 14.99 0.45
N LYS A 117 14.44 15.75 -0.65
CA LYS A 117 15.56 16.58 -1.14
C LYS A 117 15.46 18.02 -0.65
N LYS A 118 14.36 18.40 -0.01
CA LYS A 118 14.19 19.74 0.59
C LYS A 118 15.06 19.88 1.84
N GLN A 119 15.31 18.77 2.54
CA GLN A 119 16.21 18.71 3.68
C GLN A 119 17.68 18.55 3.25
N LYS A 120 18.61 19.24 3.91
CA LYS A 120 20.06 19.06 3.76
C LYS A 120 20.66 18.59 5.10
N PRO A 121 21.36 17.45 5.16
CA PRO A 121 21.59 16.48 4.07
C PRO A 121 20.28 15.81 3.60
N TYR A 122 20.25 15.32 2.36
CA TYR A 122 19.11 14.60 1.81
C TYR A 122 18.78 13.39 2.67
N ARG A 123 17.48 13.15 2.92
CA ARG A 123 17.03 12.07 3.79
C ARG A 123 15.98 11.23 3.10
N ILE A 124 15.90 9.96 3.47
CA ILE A 124 14.79 9.10 3.08
C ILE A 124 13.90 8.92 4.30
N ARG A 125 12.63 9.28 4.18
CA ARG A 125 11.61 8.94 5.18
C ARG A 125 11.14 7.52 4.92
N VAL A 126 11.46 6.62 5.82
CA VAL A 126 11.12 5.20 5.69
C VAL A 126 9.68 4.98 6.14
N SER A 127 8.90 4.37 5.25
CA SER A 127 7.49 4.03 5.49
C SER A 127 7.31 2.53 5.71
N HIS A 128 8.21 1.71 5.17
CA HIS A 128 8.20 0.27 5.32
C HIS A 128 9.60 -0.26 5.61
N PHE A 129 9.68 -1.20 6.55
CA PHE A 129 10.92 -1.84 6.97
C PHE A 129 10.76 -3.35 6.90
N GLN A 130 11.69 -4.00 6.22
CA GLN A 130 11.77 -5.44 6.06
C GLN A 130 13.15 -5.91 6.53
N LYS A 131 13.14 -6.89 7.45
CA LYS A 131 14.33 -7.63 7.84
C LYS A 131 14.43 -8.85 6.93
N GLU A 132 15.62 -9.08 6.36
CA GLU A 132 15.93 -10.28 5.56
C GLU A 132 16.52 -11.40 6.44
#